data_AF-A0A2E5GY35-F1
#
_entry.id   AF-A0A2E5GY35-F1
#
_cell.length_a   1.000
_cell.length_b   1.000
_cell.length_c   1.000
_cell.angle_alpha   90.00
_cell.angle_beta   90.00
_cell.angle_gamma   90.00
#
_symmetry.space_group_name_H-M   'P 1'
#
loop_
_entity.id
_entity.type
_entity.pdbx_description
1 polymer ?
#
loop_
_entity_poly.entity_id
_entity_poly.type
_entity_poly.pdbx_seq_one_letter_code
_entity_poly.pdbx_strand_id
1 'polypeptide(L)'
;MRKNREGNPLGLKALKQYSVATLSIVVLVYLGAAFFLDSPNREGVGLALLVAYPVQLFAFFLLIQSRKPDANFVVWWGAGMALRFTAVVTVALIAQQMEFSAIRSLLLTLVGSLFLLVLTEPRFLNPPDRIGTSG
;
A
#
# COMPACT_ATOMS: atom_id res chain seq x y z
N MET A 1 -6.17 -25.25 31.12
CA MET A 1 -4.96 -24.74 30.44
C MET A 1 -5.12 -24.90 28.93
N ARG A 2 -5.61 -23.86 28.23
CA ARG A 2 -5.70 -23.84 26.76
C ARG A 2 -4.35 -23.42 26.19
N LYS A 3 -3.61 -24.42 25.72
CA LYS A 3 -2.35 -24.36 25.00
C LYS A 3 -2.34 -23.20 23.99
N ASN A 4 -1.41 -22.28 24.21
CA ASN A 4 -0.94 -21.20 23.33
C ASN A 4 -1.70 -21.05 22.01
N ARG A 5 -2.61 -20.06 21.95
CA ARG A 5 -2.95 -19.40 20.70
C ARG A 5 -1.65 -18.80 20.15
N GLU A 6 -1.01 -19.52 19.25
CA GLU A 6 0.14 -19.04 18.48
C GLU A 6 -0.19 -17.65 17.93
N GLY A 7 0.51 -16.65 18.45
CA GLY A 7 0.26 -15.25 18.17
C GLY A 7 0.49 -14.95 16.70
N ASN A 8 -0.59 -14.94 15.92
CA ASN A 8 -0.69 -14.35 14.58
C ASN A 8 0.39 -14.74 13.53
N PRO A 9 0.71 -16.03 13.32
CA PRO A 9 1.61 -16.44 12.22
C PRO A 9 1.03 -16.10 10.83
N LEU A 10 -0.30 -16.01 10.71
CA LEU A 10 -1.00 -15.75 9.45
C LEU A 10 -0.93 -14.28 9.00
N GLY A 11 -0.98 -13.32 9.92
CA GLY A 11 -0.86 -11.90 9.60
C GLY A 11 0.56 -11.51 9.18
N LEU A 12 1.58 -12.02 9.87
CA LEU A 12 2.97 -11.71 9.56
C LEU A 12 3.40 -12.27 8.19
N LYS A 13 2.97 -13.50 7.86
CA LYS A 13 3.22 -14.11 6.54
C LYS A 13 2.56 -13.30 5.42
N ALA A 14 1.29 -12.91 5.59
CA ALA A 14 0.58 -12.09 4.63
C ALA A 14 1.26 -10.72 4.45
N LEU A 15 1.67 -10.06 5.53
CA LEU A 15 2.39 -8.79 5.48
C LEU A 15 3.74 -8.91 4.74
N LYS A 16 4.50 -9.99 4.99
CA LYS A 16 5.78 -10.24 4.29
C LYS A 16 5.57 -10.46 2.80
N GLN A 17 4.60 -11.30 2.42
CA GLN A 17 4.28 -11.55 1.01
C GLN A 17 3.77 -10.28 0.31
N TYR A 18 2.92 -9.53 1.00
CA TYR A 18 2.41 -8.25 0.52
C TYR A 18 3.52 -7.23 0.34
N SER A 19 4.45 -7.13 1.29
CA SER A 19 5.60 -6.22 1.23
C SER A 19 6.49 -6.50 0.03
N VAL A 20 6.81 -7.77 -0.23
CA VAL A 20 7.60 -8.15 -1.42
C VAL A 20 6.86 -7.79 -2.70
N ALA A 21 5.58 -8.13 -2.82
CA ALA A 21 4.79 -7.81 -4.01
C ALA A 21 4.66 -6.30 -4.24
N THR A 22 4.41 -5.54 -3.18
CA THR A 22 4.32 -4.07 -3.21
C THR A 22 5.65 -3.47 -3.67
N LEU A 23 6.77 -3.95 -3.12
CA LEU A 23 8.10 -3.50 -3.51
C LEU A 23 8.38 -3.81 -4.99
N SER A 24 8.03 -5.01 -5.46
CA SER A 24 8.18 -5.37 -6.87
C SER A 24 7.37 -4.45 -7.78
N ILE A 25 6.11 -4.16 -7.44
CA ILE A 25 5.27 -3.24 -8.22
C ILE A 25 5.86 -1.83 -8.23
N VAL A 26 6.29 -1.33 -7.06
CA VAL A 26 6.94 -0.01 -6.93
C VAL A 26 8.18 0.08 -7.83
N VAL A 27 9.05 -0.93 -7.79
CA VAL A 27 10.25 -0.98 -8.64
C VAL A 27 9.86 -1.00 -10.13
N LEU A 28 8.87 -1.80 -10.52
CA LEU A 28 8.41 -1.86 -11.91
C LEU A 28 7.83 -0.53 -12.39
N VAL A 29 7.03 0.15 -11.56
CA VAL A 29 6.49 1.49 -11.88
C VAL A 29 7.63 2.50 -12.04
N TYR A 30 8.61 2.49 -11.15
CA TYR A 30 9.77 3.38 -11.24
C TYR A 30 10.56 3.14 -12.54
N LEU A 31 10.94 1.88 -12.81
CA LEU A 31 11.71 1.52 -14.00
C LEU A 31 10.95 1.84 -15.29
N GLY A 32 9.65 1.54 -15.33
CA GLY A 32 8.78 1.87 -16.46
C GLY A 32 8.74 3.37 -16.70
N ALA A 33 8.51 4.18 -15.66
CA ALA A 33 8.49 5.63 -15.77
C ALA A 33 9.87 6.23 -16.13
N ALA A 34 10.95 5.69 -15.56
CA ALA A 34 12.32 6.17 -15.79
C ALA A 34 12.75 6.05 -17.25
N PHE A 35 12.18 5.11 -18.00
CA PHE A 35 12.44 4.95 -19.43
C PHE A 35 11.88 6.10 -20.28
N PHE A 36 10.76 6.70 -19.87
CA PHE A 36 10.05 7.71 -20.68
C PHE A 36 10.22 9.16 -20.20
N LEU A 37 10.54 9.36 -18.92
CA LEU A 37 10.57 10.70 -18.32
C LEU A 37 11.96 11.33 -18.38
N ASP A 38 12.03 12.64 -18.23
CA ASP A 38 13.23 13.45 -18.00
C ASP A 38 13.59 13.51 -16.49
N SER A 39 14.80 13.99 -16.16
CA SER A 39 15.34 13.90 -14.78
C SER A 39 14.41 14.49 -13.70
N PRO A 40 13.87 15.71 -13.84
CA PRO A 40 13.01 16.29 -12.80
C PRO A 40 11.74 15.45 -12.57
N ASN A 41 11.11 14.99 -13.65
CA ASN A 41 9.89 14.18 -13.53
C ASN A 41 10.19 12.79 -12.94
N ARG A 42 11.33 12.18 -13.26
CA ARG A 42 11.80 10.92 -12.63
C ARG A 42 11.99 11.06 -11.13
N GLU A 43 12.55 12.17 -10.67
CA GLU A 43 12.70 12.46 -9.24
C GLU A 43 11.33 12.54 -8.55
N GLY A 44 10.37 13.23 -9.16
CA GLY A 44 8.98 13.27 -8.67
C GLY A 44 8.36 11.87 -8.56
N VAL A 45 8.55 11.00 -9.55
CA VAL A 45 8.11 9.60 -9.50
C VAL A 45 8.80 8.83 -8.37
N GLY A 46 10.12 8.98 -8.23
CA GLY A 46 10.90 8.30 -7.19
C GLY A 46 10.43 8.67 -5.78
N LEU A 47 10.23 9.97 -5.52
CA LEU A 47 9.72 10.47 -4.25
C LEU A 47 8.29 9.98 -3.97
N ALA A 48 7.43 9.98 -4.99
CA ALA A 48 6.07 9.47 -4.86
C ALA A 48 6.06 8.00 -4.42
N LEU A 49 6.89 7.18 -5.05
CA LEU A 49 7.00 5.75 -4.76
C LEU A 49 7.65 5.46 -3.39
N LEU A 50 8.63 6.29 -3.00
CA LEU A 50 9.25 6.24 -1.68
C LEU A 50 8.21 6.47 -0.56
N VAL A 51 7.22 7.34 -0.80
CA VAL A 51 6.12 7.58 0.15
C VAL A 51 5.02 6.52 0.03
N ALA A 52 4.66 6.13 -1.19
CA ALA A 52 3.58 5.17 -1.44
C ALA A 52 3.85 3.82 -0.76
N TYR A 53 5.10 3.33 -0.83
CA TYR A 53 5.48 2.04 -0.26
C TYR A 53 5.16 1.92 1.24
N PRO A 54 5.72 2.75 2.15
CA PRO A 54 5.42 2.66 3.57
C PRO A 54 3.95 2.94 3.88
N VAL A 55 3.33 3.95 3.25
CA VAL A 55 1.89 4.25 3.45
C VAL A 55 1.03 3.03 3.16
N GLN A 56 1.34 2.33 2.08
CA GLN A 56 0.61 1.13 1.70
C GLN A 56 0.83 -0.02 2.69
N LEU A 57 2.06 -0.24 3.17
CA LEU A 57 2.32 -1.26 4.20
C LEU A 57 1.55 -0.99 5.49
N PHE A 58 1.52 0.26 5.93
CA PHE A 58 0.76 0.65 7.13
C PHE A 58 -0.74 0.47 6.92
N ALA A 59 -1.27 0.88 5.77
CA ALA A 59 -2.68 0.72 5.47
C ALA A 59 -3.09 -0.76 5.37
N PHE A 60 -2.26 -1.60 4.76
CA PHE A 60 -2.49 -3.05 4.72
C PHE A 60 -2.38 -3.68 6.12
N PHE A 61 -1.42 -3.23 6.93
CA PHE A 61 -1.30 -3.66 8.32
C PHE A 61 -2.57 -3.33 9.12
N LEU A 62 -3.14 -2.13 8.96
CA LEU A 62 -4.43 -1.76 9.56
C LEU A 62 -5.53 -2.72 9.09
N LEU A 63 -5.55 -3.05 7.80
CA LEU A 63 -6.53 -3.97 7.25
C LEU A 63 -6.42 -5.39 7.81
N ILE A 64 -5.21 -5.89 8.09
CA ILE A 64 -5.00 -7.17 8.79
C ILE A 64 -5.68 -7.19 10.15
N GLN A 65 -5.80 -6.05 10.84
CA GLN A 65 -6.45 -5.96 12.14
C GLN A 65 -7.95 -6.28 12.07
N SER A 66 -8.57 -6.19 10.90
CA SER A 66 -9.96 -6.60 10.69
C SER A 66 -10.17 -8.11 10.83
N ARG A 67 -9.11 -8.92 10.88
CA ARG A 67 -9.19 -10.37 11.08
C ARG A 67 -9.33 -10.78 12.55
N LYS A 68 -9.22 -9.84 13.49
CA LYS A 68 -9.42 -10.13 14.91
C LYS A 68 -10.89 -10.52 15.17
N PRO A 69 -11.17 -11.40 16.15
CA PRO A 69 -12.53 -11.62 16.63
C PRO A 69 -13.14 -10.26 17.00
N ASP A 70 -14.36 -9.99 16.55
CA ASP A 70 -15.14 -8.77 16.82
C ASP A 70 -14.68 -7.49 16.07
N ALA A 71 -13.69 -7.55 15.19
CA ALA A 71 -13.27 -6.39 14.40
C ALA A 71 -14.19 -6.13 13.18
N ASN A 72 -14.55 -4.87 12.97
CA ASN A 72 -15.34 -4.44 11.80
C ASN A 72 -14.41 -4.11 10.62
N PHE A 73 -14.59 -4.82 9.50
CA PHE A 73 -13.85 -4.60 8.25
C PHE A 73 -13.92 -3.14 7.76
N VAL A 74 -15.11 -2.54 7.75
CA VAL A 74 -15.33 -1.18 7.23
C VAL A 74 -14.52 -0.15 7.99
N VAL A 75 -14.37 -0.31 9.31
CA VAL A 75 -13.61 0.60 10.16
C VAL A 75 -12.12 0.57 9.82
N TRP A 76 -11.53 -0.63 9.73
CA TRP A 76 -10.10 -0.79 9.44
C TRP A 76 -9.74 -0.45 7.99
N TRP A 77 -10.61 -0.82 7.04
CA TRP A 77 -10.50 -0.39 5.65
C TRP A 77 -10.60 1.13 5.52
N GLY A 78 -11.58 1.74 6.19
CA GLY A 78 -11.77 3.19 6.24
C GLY A 78 -10.57 3.91 6.84
N ALA A 79 -9.96 3.38 7.90
CA ALA A 79 -8.73 3.91 8.49
C ALA A 79 -7.56 3.86 7.49
N GLY A 80 -7.40 2.76 6.75
CA GLY A 80 -6.41 2.66 5.69
C GLY A 80 -6.65 3.67 4.56
N MET A 81 -7.91 3.92 4.18
CA MET A 81 -8.26 4.95 3.20
C MET A 81 -7.96 6.35 3.70
N ALA A 82 -8.34 6.68 4.94
CA ALA A 82 -8.05 7.96 5.56
C ALA A 82 -6.53 8.24 5.62
N LEU A 83 -5.72 7.22 5.95
CA LEU A 83 -4.26 7.30 5.93
C LEU A 83 -3.73 7.67 4.54
N ARG A 84 -4.23 7.02 3.48
CA ARG A 84 -3.80 7.29 2.09
C ARG A 84 -4.15 8.70 1.65
N PHE A 85 -5.39 9.14 1.90
CA PHE A 85 -5.81 10.51 1.59
C PHE A 85 -4.96 11.53 2.35
N THR A 86 -4.71 11.29 3.63
CA THR A 86 -3.86 12.15 4.46
C THR A 86 -2.44 12.24 3.89
N ALA A 87 -1.86 11.11 3.46
CA ALA A 87 -0.54 11.09 2.84
C ALA A 87 -0.50 11.90 1.54
N VAL A 88 -1.50 11.73 0.66
CA VAL A 88 -1.60 12.50 -0.60
C VAL A 88 -1.70 13.99 -0.33
N VAL A 89 -2.59 14.41 0.58
CA VAL A 89 -2.78 15.83 0.93
C VAL A 89 -1.50 16.40 1.55
N THR A 90 -0.86 15.66 2.46
CA THR A 90 0.38 16.10 3.12
C THR A 90 1.50 16.29 2.10
N VAL A 91 1.70 15.34 1.19
CA VAL A 91 2.71 15.46 0.13
C VAL A 91 2.39 16.63 -0.80
N ALA A 92 1.12 16.84 -1.16
CA ALA A 92 0.72 17.97 -2.00
C ALA A 92 1.02 19.32 -1.34
N LEU A 93 0.69 19.48 -0.06
CA LEU A 93 0.95 20.72 0.68
C LEU A 93 2.45 20.98 0.84
N ILE A 94 3.24 19.96 1.17
CA ILE A 94 4.70 20.08 1.29
C ILE A 94 5.32 20.43 -0.06
N ALA A 95 4.95 19.71 -1.13
CA ALA A 95 5.48 19.95 -2.47
C ALA A 95 5.12 21.35 -2.98
N GLN A 96 3.90 21.84 -2.68
CA GLN A 96 3.48 23.19 -3.02
C GLN A 96 4.28 24.24 -2.26
N GLN A 97 4.50 24.06 -0.95
CA GLN A 97 5.30 24.97 -0.14
C GLN A 97 6.77 25.05 -0.57
N MET A 98 7.32 23.94 -1.09
CA MET A 98 8.69 23.88 -1.60
C MET A 98 8.82 24.28 -3.08
N GLU A 99 7.72 24.73 -3.71
CA GLU A 99 7.66 25.04 -5.14
C GLU A 99 8.24 23.91 -6.01
N PHE A 100 7.95 22.65 -5.63
CA PHE A 100 8.58 21.49 -6.23
C PHE A 100 8.25 21.39 -7.72
N SER A 101 9.29 21.48 -8.57
CA SER A 101 9.16 21.59 -10.02
C SER A 101 8.38 20.43 -10.66
N ALA A 102 8.52 19.22 -10.11
CA ALA A 102 7.87 18.01 -10.60
C ALA A 102 6.60 17.63 -9.81
N ILE A 103 5.91 18.60 -9.20
CA ILE A 103 4.69 18.35 -8.41
C ILE A 103 3.61 17.55 -9.17
N ARG A 104 3.48 17.73 -10.49
CA ARG A 104 2.50 17.01 -11.31
C ARG A 104 2.81 15.52 -11.40
N SER A 105 4.06 15.16 -11.71
CA SER A 105 4.46 13.75 -11.78
C SER A 105 4.42 13.11 -10.39
N LEU A 106 4.87 13.83 -9.37
CA LEU A 106 4.82 13.40 -7.96
C LEU A 106 3.40 13.00 -7.54
N LEU A 107 2.43 13.91 -7.69
CA LEU A 107 1.06 13.66 -7.23
C LEU A 107 0.34 12.60 -8.08
N LEU A 108 0.53 12.63 -9.40
CA LEU A 108 -0.08 11.64 -10.30
C LEU A 108 0.44 10.23 -9.99
N THR A 109 1.75 10.08 -9.84
CA THR A 109 2.36 8.79 -9.50
C THR A 109 1.96 8.34 -8.11
N LEU A 110 1.90 9.25 -7.13
CA LEU A 110 1.52 8.89 -5.75
C LEU A 110 0.09 8.34 -5.72
N VAL A 111 -0.87 9.09 -6.29
CA VAL A 111 -2.27 8.66 -6.33
C VAL A 111 -2.44 7.38 -7.14
N GLY A 112 -1.86 7.34 -8.35
CA GLY A 112 -1.96 6.18 -9.23
C GLY A 112 -1.37 4.92 -8.61
N SER A 113 -0.23 5.05 -7.92
CA SER A 113 0.45 3.92 -7.27
C SER A 113 -0.29 3.45 -6.03
N LEU A 114 -0.78 4.36 -5.17
CA LEU A 114 -1.62 3.98 -4.02
C LEU A 114 -2.89 3.25 -4.48
N PHE A 115 -3.54 3.74 -5.54
CA PHE A 115 -4.70 3.09 -6.12
C PHE A 115 -4.36 1.69 -6.67
N LEU A 116 -3.32 1.59 -7.50
CA LEU A 116 -2.86 0.31 -8.05
C LEU A 116 -2.55 -0.71 -6.95
N LEU A 117 -1.85 -0.28 -5.90
CA LEU A 117 -1.46 -1.15 -4.80
C LEU A 117 -2.65 -1.59 -3.94
N VAL A 118 -3.66 -0.73 -3.73
CA VAL A 118 -4.92 -1.11 -3.07
C VAL A 118 -5.61 -2.25 -3.80
N LEU A 119 -5.64 -2.22 -5.14
CA LEU A 119 -6.25 -3.29 -5.94
C LEU A 119 -5.58 -4.65 -5.75
N THR A 120 -4.33 -4.69 -5.28
CA THR A 120 -3.62 -5.95 -5.02
C THR A 120 -3.95 -6.56 -3.66
N GLU A 121 -4.45 -5.76 -2.70
CA GLU A 121 -4.72 -6.20 -1.32
C GLU A 121 -5.63 -7.43 -1.21
N PRO A 122 -6.76 -7.54 -1.96
CA PRO A 122 -7.68 -8.67 -1.84
C PRO A 122 -7.01 -10.04 -2.01
N ARG A 123 -5.97 -10.11 -2.85
CA ARG A 123 -5.21 -11.35 -3.11
C ARG A 123 -4.45 -11.84 -1.88
N PHE A 124 -4.04 -10.93 -1.00
CA PHE A 124 -3.29 -11.25 0.23
C PHE A 124 -4.20 -11.33 1.46
N LEU A 125 -5.42 -10.78 1.35
CA LEU A 125 -6.46 -10.89 2.36
C LEU A 125 -7.16 -12.27 2.34
N ASN A 126 -7.29 -12.90 1.17
CA ASN A 126 -7.93 -14.21 1.03
C ASN A 126 -6.92 -15.26 0.57
N PRO A 127 -6.42 -16.15 1.46
CA PRO A 127 -5.59 -17.28 1.04
C PRO A 127 -6.36 -18.19 0.06
N PRO A 128 -5.71 -18.72 -1.01
CA PRO A 128 -6.33 -19.61 -2.00
C PRO A 128 -6.94 -20.91 -1.46
N ASP A 129 -6.73 -21.23 -0.18
CA ASP A 129 -7.08 -22.54 0.41
C ASP A 129 -8.57 -22.70 0.76
N ARG A 130 -9.45 -21.85 0.20
CA ARG A 130 -10.91 -22.05 0.20
C ARG A 130 -11.45 -22.66 -1.10
N ILE A 131 -10.59 -23.20 -1.96
CA ILE A 131 -11.02 -24.08 -3.06
C ILE A 131 -10.81 -25.53 -2.60
N GLY A 132 -11.70 -25.98 -1.73
CA GLY A 132 -11.73 -27.36 -1.26
C GLY A 132 -12.99 -27.62 -0.46
N THR A 133 -13.86 -28.48 -1.00
CA THR A 133 -14.98 -29.16 -0.35
C THR A 133 -16.28 -28.35 -0.13
N SER A 134 -17.02 -28.17 -1.21
CA SER A 134 -18.48 -28.22 -1.14
C SER A 134 -18.96 -29.00 -2.36
N GLY A 135 -19.39 -30.25 -2.13
CA GLY A 135 -19.84 -31.20 -3.14
C GLY A 135 -19.18 -32.56 -2.95
#